data_AF-A0A2E9QTM4-F1
#
_entry.id   AF-A0A2E9QTM4-F1
#
_cell.length_a   1.000
_cell.length_b   1.000
_cell.length_c   1.000
_cell.angle_alpha   90.00
_cell.angle_beta   90.00
_cell.angle_gamma   90.00
#
_symmetry.space_group_name_H-M   'P 1'
#
loop_
_entity.id
_entity.type
_entity.pdbx_description
1 polymer ?
#
loop_
_entity_poly.entity_id
_entity_poly.type
_entity_poly.pdbx_seq_one_letter_code
_entity_poly.pdbx_strand_id
1 'polypeptide(L)'
;MRTCLFFLCVSFLLMGVESGGCGRIELPPAPKCHYNGEPFEQRSFFLATDGCNYCSCGTFEGEGHVTCTRKVCTGPGQQPCLYNDKFHLHGDTYIAADGCNACRCENGKTLCTEKLCPCGGPGGLKCLEGFVCIAAEGSCALSTSGGTCQKRPSYCDVPHEPVCGCDGRTYFHACFATFDGVSLKSRQPCQP
;
A
#
# COMPACT_ATOMS: atom_id res chain seq x y z
N MET A 1 34.28 -18.05 -15.83
CA MET A 1 34.43 -19.49 -16.12
C MET A 1 33.48 -19.82 -17.27
N ARG A 2 34.01 -20.43 -18.32
CA ARG A 2 33.36 -20.66 -19.62
C ARG A 2 32.52 -21.93 -19.58
N THR A 3 31.33 -21.94 -20.18
CA THR A 3 30.68 -23.15 -20.71
C THR A 3 29.59 -22.76 -21.71
N CYS A 4 29.88 -22.84 -23.00
CA CYS A 4 28.88 -23.05 -24.05
C CYS A 4 29.30 -24.29 -24.84
N LEU A 5 28.68 -25.42 -24.50
CA LEU A 5 28.58 -26.60 -25.36
C LEU A 5 27.39 -26.38 -26.29
N PHE A 6 27.58 -26.43 -27.60
CA PHE A 6 27.13 -27.55 -28.44
C PHE A 6 27.55 -27.27 -29.90
N PHE A 7 28.31 -28.21 -30.43
CA PHE A 7 28.78 -28.28 -31.80
C PHE A 7 27.62 -28.50 -32.77
N LEU A 8 27.61 -27.76 -33.88
CA LEU A 8 27.25 -28.29 -35.20
C LEU A 8 28.25 -27.69 -36.20
N CYS A 9 29.33 -28.43 -36.43
CA CYS A 9 30.38 -28.11 -37.38
C CYS A 9 29.89 -28.47 -38.79
N VAL A 10 29.51 -27.49 -39.60
CA VAL A 10 29.27 -27.70 -41.04
C VAL A 10 30.61 -27.56 -41.75
N SER A 11 31.08 -28.67 -42.31
CA SER A 11 32.38 -28.83 -42.96
C SER A 11 32.50 -27.91 -44.19
N PHE A 12 33.34 -26.89 -44.09
CA PHE A 12 33.79 -26.07 -45.20
C PHE A 12 34.97 -26.77 -45.90
N LEU A 13 34.86 -27.01 -47.21
CA LEU A 13 36.00 -27.20 -48.08
C LEU A 13 36.07 -26.01 -49.05
N LEU A 14 37.11 -25.21 -48.84
CA LEU A 14 37.74 -24.26 -49.77
C LEU A 14 36.87 -23.10 -50.26
N MET A 15 36.95 -21.96 -49.58
CA MET A 15 37.57 -20.69 -50.06
C MET A 15 37.70 -19.75 -48.84
N GLY A 16 38.78 -18.96 -48.79
CA GLY A 16 39.19 -18.20 -47.60
C GLY A 16 38.11 -17.29 -47.02
N VAL A 17 37.96 -17.33 -45.69
CA VAL A 17 37.16 -16.39 -44.92
C VAL A 17 38.05 -15.82 -43.83
N GLU A 18 38.23 -14.50 -43.87
CA GLU A 18 38.90 -13.73 -42.83
C GLU A 18 38.23 -13.96 -41.47
N SER A 19 39.04 -13.95 -40.41
CA SER A 19 38.68 -14.13 -39.01
C SER A 19 37.39 -13.41 -38.60
N GLY A 20 36.27 -14.14 -38.55
CA GLY A 20 35.01 -13.67 -37.97
C GLY A 20 35.04 -13.77 -36.44
N GLY A 21 35.36 -12.66 -35.77
CA GLY A 21 35.18 -12.52 -34.32
C GLY A 21 33.70 -12.58 -33.92
N CYS A 22 33.41 -13.07 -32.72
CA CYS A 22 32.08 -12.99 -32.13
C CYS A 22 31.79 -11.53 -31.74
N GLY A 23 31.22 -10.77 -32.67
CA GLY A 23 30.75 -9.41 -32.43
C GLY A 23 29.55 -9.43 -31.49
N ARG A 24 29.57 -8.59 -30.47
CA ARG A 24 28.39 -8.29 -29.64
C ARG A 24 27.39 -7.59 -30.57
N ILE A 25 26.28 -8.24 -30.88
CA ILE A 25 25.18 -7.58 -31.59
C ILE A 25 24.61 -6.56 -30.60
N GLU A 26 25.00 -5.30 -30.74
CA GLU A 26 24.30 -4.20 -30.09
C GLU A 26 22.91 -4.12 -30.73
N LEU A 27 21.91 -4.61 -30.00
CA LEU A 27 20.52 -4.42 -30.40
C LEU A 27 20.26 -2.92 -30.50
N PRO A 28 19.50 -2.46 -31.52
CA PRO A 28 19.13 -1.06 -31.63
C PRO A 28 18.42 -0.62 -30.34
N PRO A 29 18.64 0.62 -29.89
CA PRO A 29 18.01 1.13 -28.69
C PRO A 29 16.49 1.04 -28.84
N ALA A 30 15.82 0.62 -27.76
CA ALA A 30 14.37 0.56 -27.70
C ALA A 30 13.77 1.93 -28.08
N PRO A 31 12.73 1.98 -28.94
CA PRO A 31 12.12 3.24 -29.34
C PRO A 31 11.46 3.90 -28.13
N LYS A 32 11.77 5.19 -27.93
CA LYS A 32 11.20 6.00 -26.85
C LYS A 32 9.85 6.55 -27.26
N CYS A 33 8.98 6.75 -26.27
CA CYS A 33 7.76 7.49 -26.50
C CYS A 33 8.01 8.99 -26.29
N HIS A 34 7.31 9.83 -27.05
CA HIS A 34 7.25 11.27 -26.79
C HIS A 34 5.84 11.64 -26.36
N TYR A 35 5.70 12.24 -25.19
CA TYR A 35 4.43 12.75 -24.69
C TYR A 35 4.58 14.22 -24.29
N ASN A 36 3.83 15.09 -24.97
CA ASN A 36 3.91 16.55 -24.79
C ASN A 36 5.34 17.12 -24.88
N GLY A 37 6.17 16.55 -25.77
CA GLY A 37 7.57 16.94 -25.96
C GLY A 37 8.57 16.22 -25.07
N GLU A 38 8.14 15.61 -23.96
CA GLU A 38 9.02 14.90 -23.03
C GLU A 38 9.24 13.43 -23.45
N PRO A 39 10.48 12.91 -23.38
CA PRO A 39 10.79 11.52 -23.69
C PRO A 39 10.48 10.58 -22.52
N PHE A 40 9.85 9.44 -22.82
CA PHE A 40 9.54 8.38 -21.85
C PHE A 40 10.14 7.04 -22.28
N GLU A 41 10.70 6.32 -21.31
CA GLU A 41 11.29 4.99 -21.52
C GLU A 41 10.20 3.94 -21.76
N GLN A 42 10.53 2.89 -22.52
CA GLN A 42 9.58 1.83 -22.85
C GLN A 42 9.11 1.07 -21.60
N ARG A 43 7.82 0.74 -21.55
CA ARG A 43 7.10 0.14 -20.40
C ARG A 43 6.94 1.07 -19.19
N SER A 44 7.32 2.35 -19.31
CA SER A 44 6.98 3.33 -18.29
C SER A 44 5.47 3.57 -18.24
N PHE A 45 5.04 4.02 -17.07
CA PHE A 45 3.69 4.51 -16.88
C PHE A 45 3.72 5.87 -16.17
N PHE A 46 2.85 6.78 -16.58
CA PHE A 46 2.90 8.17 -16.13
C PHE A 46 1.51 8.83 -16.17
N LEU A 47 1.37 9.94 -15.44
CA LEU A 47 0.15 10.75 -15.43
C LEU A 47 0.15 11.70 -16.63
N ALA A 48 -0.98 11.77 -17.34
CA ALA A 48 -1.21 12.69 -18.43
C ALA A 48 -1.18 14.16 -17.94
N THR A 49 -0.99 15.09 -18.88
CA THR A 49 -0.98 16.53 -18.58
C THR A 49 -2.33 17.07 -18.09
N ASP A 50 -3.43 16.35 -18.37
CA ASP A 50 -4.74 16.63 -17.81
C ASP A 50 -4.87 16.26 -16.32
N GLY A 51 -3.84 15.64 -15.74
CA GLY A 51 -3.74 15.31 -14.33
C GLY A 51 -4.64 14.16 -13.87
N CYS A 52 -5.36 13.49 -14.79
CA CYS A 52 -6.31 12.43 -14.42
C CYS A 52 -6.24 11.20 -15.32
N ASN A 53 -5.85 11.33 -16.59
CA ASN A 53 -5.58 10.20 -17.45
C ASN A 53 -4.21 9.57 -17.13
N TYR A 54 -4.14 8.25 -17.22
CA TYR A 54 -2.90 7.51 -17.04
C TYR A 54 -2.44 6.96 -18.38
N CYS A 55 -1.16 7.12 -18.67
CA CYS A 55 -0.55 6.74 -19.94
C CYS A 55 0.52 5.68 -19.74
N SER A 56 0.70 4.82 -20.74
CA SER A 56 1.78 3.86 -20.83
C SER A 56 2.58 4.08 -22.12
N CYS A 57 3.89 3.83 -22.04
CA CYS A 57 4.77 3.83 -23.19
C CYS A 57 4.96 2.40 -23.72
N GLY A 58 4.45 2.14 -24.92
CA GLY A 58 4.58 0.86 -25.63
C GLY A 58 5.24 1.01 -26.99
N THR A 59 5.11 -0.02 -27.82
CA THR A 59 5.54 0.00 -29.23
C THR A 59 4.37 -0.31 -30.15
N PHE A 60 4.26 0.44 -31.22
CA PHE A 60 3.35 0.16 -32.32
C PHE A 60 4.13 0.28 -33.62
N GLU A 61 4.11 -0.77 -34.44
CA GLU A 61 4.83 -0.82 -35.74
C GLU A 61 6.34 -0.49 -35.66
N GLY A 62 6.98 -0.80 -34.53
CA GLY A 62 8.42 -0.56 -34.33
C GLY A 62 8.75 0.84 -33.80
N GLU A 63 7.75 1.71 -33.62
CA GLU A 63 7.91 3.05 -33.05
C GLU A 63 7.33 3.14 -31.64
N GLY A 64 7.80 4.12 -30.86
CA GLY A 64 7.31 4.37 -29.51
C GLY A 64 5.90 4.98 -29.55
N HIS A 65 4.95 4.33 -28.90
CA HIS A 65 3.55 4.75 -28.92
C HIS A 65 3.01 4.94 -27.50
N VAL A 66 2.40 6.11 -27.26
CA VAL A 66 1.76 6.44 -25.99
C VAL A 66 0.29 6.04 -26.05
N THR A 67 -0.16 5.23 -25.10
CA THR A 67 -1.59 4.93 -24.92
C THR A 67 -2.05 5.44 -23.58
N CYS A 68 -3.08 6.29 -23.57
CA CYS A 68 -3.66 6.84 -22.36
C CYS A 68 -5.08 6.33 -22.12
N THR A 69 -5.51 6.31 -20.86
CA THR A 69 -6.93 6.18 -20.52
C THR A 69 -7.73 7.34 -21.13
N ARG A 70 -9.04 7.16 -21.30
CA ARG A 70 -9.96 8.22 -21.79
C ARG A 70 -11.00 8.58 -20.73
N LYS A 71 -10.53 9.00 -19.56
CA LYS A 71 -11.37 9.56 -18.50
C LYS A 71 -11.71 11.01 -18.85
N VAL A 72 -12.94 11.42 -18.57
CA VAL A 72 -13.37 12.82 -18.70
C VAL A 72 -12.80 13.58 -17.50
N CYS A 73 -11.70 14.30 -17.72
CA CYS A 73 -11.06 15.13 -16.71
C CYS A 73 -11.61 16.56 -16.86
N THR A 74 -12.32 17.07 -15.86
CA THR A 74 -13.03 18.36 -15.91
C THR A 74 -12.19 19.54 -15.38
N GLY A 75 -10.85 19.43 -15.38
CA GLY A 75 -9.94 20.58 -15.30
C GLY A 75 -8.64 20.35 -14.52
N PRO A 76 -7.70 21.33 -14.58
CA PRO A 76 -6.51 21.37 -13.74
C PRO A 76 -6.92 21.44 -12.27
N GLY A 77 -6.59 20.41 -11.51
CA GLY A 77 -6.96 20.28 -10.10
C GLY A 77 -7.40 18.88 -9.72
N GLN A 78 -7.98 18.09 -10.64
CA GLN A 78 -8.53 16.76 -10.33
C GLN A 78 -7.47 15.64 -10.28
N GLN A 79 -6.42 15.86 -9.51
CA GLN A 79 -5.36 14.89 -9.31
C GLN A 79 -5.90 13.65 -8.57
N PRO A 80 -5.52 12.43 -9.00
CA PRO A 80 -5.86 11.21 -8.27
C PRO A 80 -5.08 11.14 -6.96
N CYS A 81 -5.66 10.48 -5.97
CA CYS A 81 -5.02 10.19 -4.69
C CYS A 81 -4.48 8.76 -4.71
N LEU A 82 -3.26 8.56 -4.20
CA LEU A 82 -2.73 7.25 -3.89
C LEU A 82 -3.00 6.96 -2.41
N TYR A 83 -3.77 5.90 -2.12
CA TYR A 83 -4.07 5.48 -0.75
C TYR A 83 -3.99 3.95 -0.66
N ASN A 84 -3.17 3.42 0.25
CA ASN A 84 -2.89 1.98 0.38
C ASN A 84 -2.63 1.30 -0.98
N ASP A 85 -1.70 1.85 -1.74
CA ASP A 85 -1.29 1.36 -3.07
C ASP A 85 -2.40 1.34 -4.14
N LYS A 86 -3.56 1.95 -3.86
CA LYS A 86 -4.69 2.07 -4.77
C LYS A 86 -4.88 3.52 -5.21
N PHE A 87 -5.13 3.70 -6.50
CA PHE A 87 -5.52 4.99 -7.06
C PHE A 87 -7.02 5.24 -6.87
N HIS A 88 -7.34 6.43 -6.35
CA HIS A 88 -8.68 6.97 -6.20
C HIS A 88 -8.79 8.26 -7.02
N LEU A 89 -9.85 8.41 -7.79
CA LEU A 89 -10.09 9.61 -8.58
C LEU A 89 -10.57 10.75 -7.69
N HIS A 90 -10.35 12.00 -8.13
CA HIS A 90 -10.95 13.15 -7.49
C HIS A 90 -12.47 12.96 -7.34
N GLY A 91 -12.98 13.24 -6.15
CA GLY A 91 -14.39 13.07 -5.78
C GLY A 91 -14.75 11.67 -5.26
N ASP A 92 -13.89 10.66 -5.46
CA ASP A 92 -14.13 9.32 -4.93
C ASP A 92 -14.24 9.36 -3.40
N THR A 93 -15.22 8.65 -2.87
CA THR A 93 -15.34 8.35 -1.44
C THR A 93 -15.13 6.85 -1.22
N TYR A 94 -14.31 6.48 -0.24
CA TYR A 94 -13.92 5.09 0.03
C TYR A 94 -13.68 4.85 1.52
N ILE A 95 -13.68 3.59 1.95
CA ILE A 95 -13.39 3.22 3.34
C ILE A 95 -11.88 3.22 3.57
N ALA A 96 -11.45 3.82 4.68
CA ALA A 96 -10.08 3.90 5.12
C ALA A 96 -9.52 2.53 5.51
N ALA A 97 -8.20 2.48 5.67
CA ALA A 97 -7.43 1.32 6.11
C ALA A 97 -7.82 0.80 7.50
N ASP A 98 -8.51 1.62 8.31
CA ASP A 98 -9.03 1.24 9.63
C ASP A 98 -10.43 0.58 9.57
N GLY A 99 -11.03 0.50 8.37
CA GLY A 99 -12.26 -0.24 8.12
C GLY A 99 -13.56 0.49 8.47
N CYS A 100 -13.50 1.70 9.03
CA CYS A 100 -14.71 2.46 9.38
C CYS A 100 -14.67 3.93 8.98
N ASN A 101 -13.48 4.54 8.89
CA ASN A 101 -13.38 5.91 8.47
C ASN A 101 -13.67 6.02 6.97
N ALA A 102 -14.31 7.10 6.58
CA ALA A 102 -14.57 7.40 5.18
C ALA A 102 -13.53 8.42 4.73
N CYS A 103 -12.85 8.11 3.64
CA CYS A 103 -11.92 8.98 2.96
C CYS A 103 -12.54 9.53 1.69
N ARG A 104 -12.25 10.79 1.37
CA ARG A 104 -12.56 11.42 0.09
C ARG A 104 -11.26 11.84 -0.58
N CYS A 105 -11.14 11.58 -1.87
CA CYS A 105 -10.05 12.13 -2.67
C CYS A 105 -10.41 13.54 -3.16
N GLU A 106 -9.60 14.52 -2.80
CA GLU A 106 -9.80 15.92 -3.15
C GLU A 106 -8.50 16.50 -3.70
N ASN A 107 -8.38 16.50 -5.02
CA ASN A 107 -7.25 17.11 -5.75
C ASN A 107 -5.88 16.57 -5.28
N GLY A 108 -5.70 15.25 -5.33
CA GLY A 108 -4.48 14.57 -4.91
C GLY A 108 -4.33 14.41 -3.40
N LYS A 109 -5.23 14.99 -2.59
CA LYS A 109 -5.22 14.86 -1.14
C LYS A 109 -6.30 13.89 -0.67
N THR A 110 -5.91 12.93 0.15
CA THR A 110 -6.84 12.04 0.84
C THR A 110 -7.29 12.68 2.14
N LEU A 111 -8.60 12.93 2.27
CA LEU A 111 -9.23 13.51 3.46
C LEU A 111 -10.11 12.45 4.12
N CYS A 112 -9.69 11.91 5.26
CA CYS A 112 -10.45 10.88 5.98
C CYS A 112 -11.16 11.46 7.21
N THR A 113 -12.28 10.84 7.59
CA THR A 113 -12.87 11.08 8.92
C THR A 113 -11.94 10.52 10.00
N GLU A 114 -12.08 11.03 11.23
CA GLU A 114 -11.28 10.60 12.39
C GLU A 114 -12.18 10.01 13.49
N LYS A 115 -12.96 8.98 13.13
CA LYS A 115 -13.82 8.23 14.04
C LYS A 115 -13.03 7.07 14.66
N LEU A 116 -13.29 6.78 15.93
CA LEU A 116 -12.86 5.52 16.54
C LEU A 116 -13.77 4.39 16.05
N CYS A 117 -13.20 3.37 15.41
CA CYS A 117 -13.98 2.28 14.84
C CYS A 117 -14.59 1.39 15.93
N PRO A 118 -15.89 1.07 15.88
CA PRO A 118 -16.51 0.19 16.88
C PRO A 118 -16.05 -1.26 16.71
N CYS A 119 -15.97 -1.98 17.82
CA CYS A 119 -15.63 -3.40 17.87
C CYS A 119 -16.40 -4.12 18.98
N GLY A 120 -16.37 -5.45 18.99
CA GLY A 120 -17.12 -6.28 19.91
C GLY A 120 -18.63 -6.10 19.73
N GLY A 121 -19.34 -6.08 20.85
CA GLY A 121 -20.79 -5.98 20.94
C GLY A 121 -21.50 -7.24 20.42
N PRO A 122 -22.84 -7.22 20.36
CA PRO A 122 -23.63 -8.39 19.93
C PRO A 122 -23.29 -8.88 18.52
N GLY A 123 -22.79 -7.98 17.67
CA GLY A 123 -22.33 -8.30 16.31
C GLY A 123 -20.91 -8.84 16.22
N GLY A 124 -20.15 -8.86 17.33
CA GLY A 124 -18.79 -9.41 17.37
C GLY A 124 -17.82 -8.73 16.40
N LEU A 125 -17.97 -7.42 16.18
CA LEU A 125 -17.16 -6.67 15.22
C LEU A 125 -15.67 -6.78 15.58
N LYS A 126 -14.84 -7.20 14.63
CA LYS A 126 -13.41 -7.36 14.86
C LYS A 126 -12.66 -6.13 14.39
N CYS A 127 -11.58 -5.81 15.10
CA CYS A 127 -10.63 -4.81 14.63
C CYS A 127 -9.76 -5.39 13.51
N LEU A 128 -9.28 -4.50 12.65
CA LEU A 128 -8.29 -4.84 11.65
C LEU A 128 -6.94 -5.16 12.29
N GLU A 129 -6.06 -5.78 11.50
CA GLU A 129 -4.72 -6.14 11.94
C GLU A 129 -3.94 -4.91 12.45
N GLY A 130 -3.21 -5.09 13.55
CA GLY A 130 -2.49 -4.00 14.22
C GLY A 130 -3.36 -3.14 15.16
N PHE A 131 -4.67 -3.41 15.26
CA PHE A 131 -5.56 -2.77 16.21
C PHE A 131 -6.10 -3.77 17.24
N VAL A 132 -6.45 -3.26 18.43
CA VAL A 132 -7.02 -4.03 19.55
C VAL A 132 -8.37 -3.44 19.94
N CYS A 133 -9.29 -4.31 20.35
CA CYS A 133 -10.63 -3.88 20.78
C CYS A 133 -10.62 -3.52 22.27
N ILE A 134 -10.78 -2.24 22.57
CA ILE A 134 -10.75 -1.72 23.95
C ILE A 134 -12.13 -1.19 24.33
N ALA A 135 -12.71 -1.79 25.36
CA ALA A 135 -13.96 -1.34 25.97
C ALA A 135 -13.75 -0.09 26.83
N ALA A 136 -14.85 0.58 27.17
CA ALA A 136 -14.84 1.60 28.21
C ALA A 136 -14.33 1.00 29.55
N GLU A 137 -13.64 1.80 30.35
CA GLU A 137 -13.14 1.37 31.66
C GLU A 137 -14.27 0.78 32.52
N GLY A 138 -14.00 -0.36 33.16
CA GLY A 138 -14.99 -1.10 33.94
C GLY A 138 -15.95 -1.98 33.12
N SER A 139 -16.00 -1.81 31.79
CA SER A 139 -16.86 -2.61 30.92
C SER A 139 -16.13 -3.84 30.38
N CYS A 140 -15.97 -4.87 31.21
CA CYS A 140 -15.26 -6.10 30.80
C CYS A 140 -16.05 -7.02 29.85
N ALA A 141 -17.35 -6.77 29.66
CA ALA A 141 -18.21 -7.56 28.79
C ALA A 141 -18.15 -7.07 27.33
N LEU A 142 -17.01 -7.29 26.66
CA LEU A 142 -16.80 -6.88 25.26
C LEU A 142 -17.85 -7.42 24.28
N SER A 143 -18.41 -8.60 24.55
CA SER A 143 -19.45 -9.24 23.72
C SER A 143 -20.80 -8.54 23.78
N THR A 144 -21.06 -7.69 24.79
CA THR A 144 -22.34 -6.98 24.95
C THR A 144 -22.15 -5.48 24.84
N SER A 145 -21.18 -4.91 25.57
CA SER A 145 -20.92 -3.48 25.60
C SER A 145 -20.18 -2.98 24.36
N GLY A 146 -19.41 -3.86 23.71
CA GLY A 146 -18.50 -3.46 22.65
C GLY A 146 -17.39 -2.54 23.14
N GLY A 147 -16.62 -2.04 22.19
CA GLY A 147 -15.48 -1.16 22.43
C GLY A 147 -15.11 -0.39 21.18
N THR A 148 -13.91 0.17 21.21
CA THR A 148 -13.31 0.87 20.09
C THR A 148 -11.99 0.23 19.69
N CYS A 149 -11.74 0.13 18.39
CA CYS A 149 -10.46 -0.26 17.85
C CYS A 149 -9.45 0.84 18.10
N GLN A 150 -8.46 0.52 18.91
CA GLN A 150 -7.33 1.39 19.19
C GLN A 150 -6.08 0.76 18.57
N LYS A 151 -5.17 1.60 18.06
CA LYS A 151 -3.91 1.11 17.51
C LYS A 151 -3.14 0.38 18.61
N ARG A 152 -2.67 -0.84 18.33
CA ARG A 152 -1.83 -1.55 19.29
C ARG A 152 -0.54 -0.74 19.50
N PRO A 153 -0.19 -0.36 20.73
CA PRO A 153 1.09 0.28 21.01
C PRO A 153 2.25 -0.57 20.48
N SER A 154 3.24 0.05 19.85
CA SER A 154 4.47 -0.66 19.44
C SER A 154 5.49 -0.73 20.58
N TYR A 155 5.42 0.22 21.51
CA TYR A 155 6.30 0.39 22.66
C TYR A 155 5.58 1.24 23.72
N CYS A 156 5.91 1.02 25.00
CA CYS A 156 5.35 1.75 26.14
C CYS A 156 6.49 2.35 26.97
N ASP A 157 6.66 3.67 26.90
CA ASP A 157 7.57 4.44 27.77
C ASP A 157 6.74 5.30 28.72
N VAL A 158 6.40 4.73 29.87
CA VAL A 158 5.41 5.30 30.80
C VAL A 158 5.85 5.05 32.24
N PRO A 159 5.53 5.96 33.18
CA PRO A 159 5.81 5.74 34.59
C PRO A 159 5.03 4.53 35.13
N HIS A 160 5.49 4.01 36.27
CA HIS A 160 4.81 2.92 36.97
C HIS A 160 3.50 3.42 37.59
N GLU A 161 2.37 3.01 37.03
CA GLU A 161 1.03 3.31 37.54
C GLU A 161 0.14 2.07 37.36
N PRO A 162 0.15 1.13 38.32
CA PRO A 162 -0.53 -0.15 38.17
C PRO A 162 -2.04 -0.06 37.93
N VAL A 163 -2.53 -0.90 37.02
CA VAL A 163 -3.95 -0.99 36.66
C VAL A 163 -4.43 -2.43 36.62
N CYS A 164 -5.73 -2.64 36.78
CA CYS A 164 -6.34 -3.97 36.72
C CYS A 164 -6.96 -4.19 35.34
N GLY A 165 -6.52 -5.25 34.66
CA GLY A 165 -7.12 -5.72 33.41
C GLY A 165 -8.42 -6.48 33.64
N CYS A 166 -9.28 -6.51 32.63
CA CYS A 166 -10.48 -7.34 32.62
C CYS A 166 -10.19 -8.86 32.60
N ASP A 167 -8.95 -9.23 32.31
CA ASP A 167 -8.42 -10.59 32.46
C ASP A 167 -7.99 -10.94 33.91
N GLY A 168 -8.16 -10.01 34.85
CA GLY A 168 -7.81 -10.19 36.26
C GLY A 168 -6.32 -10.01 36.56
N ARG A 169 -5.50 -9.57 35.60
CA ARG A 169 -4.07 -9.33 35.81
C ARG A 169 -3.81 -7.87 36.13
N THR A 170 -2.88 -7.64 37.07
CA THR A 170 -2.35 -6.29 37.30
C THR A 170 -1.26 -6.00 36.26
N TYR A 171 -1.42 -4.90 35.54
CA TYR A 171 -0.47 -4.40 34.56
C TYR A 171 0.34 -3.24 35.14
N PHE A 172 1.61 -3.11 34.75
CA PHE A 172 2.51 -2.03 35.16
C PHE A 172 1.94 -0.63 34.85
N HIS A 173 1.23 -0.52 33.73
CA HIS A 173 0.54 0.69 33.26
C HIS A 173 -0.53 0.31 32.23
N ALA A 174 -1.52 1.17 32.01
CA ALA A 174 -2.59 0.98 31.01
C ALA A 174 -2.08 0.65 29.59
N CYS A 175 -0.95 1.24 29.20
CA CYS A 175 -0.33 0.99 27.90
C CYS A 175 -0.01 -0.49 27.69
N PHE A 176 0.51 -1.17 28.72
CA PHE A 176 0.83 -2.60 28.65
C PHE A 176 -0.42 -3.47 28.60
N ALA A 177 -1.49 -3.08 29.31
CA ALA A 177 -2.78 -3.77 29.18
C ALA A 177 -3.32 -3.66 27.74
N THR A 178 -3.29 -2.46 27.15
CA THR A 178 -3.70 -2.25 25.76
C THR A 178 -2.79 -2.96 24.76
N PHE A 179 -1.48 -3.03 25.00
CA PHE A 179 -0.53 -3.80 24.19
C PHE A 179 -0.98 -5.27 24.07
N ASP A 180 -1.36 -5.87 25.20
CA ASP A 180 -1.91 -7.23 25.28
C ASP A 180 -3.36 -7.34 24.76
N GLY A 181 -3.98 -6.23 24.39
CA GLY A 181 -5.38 -6.19 23.93
C GLY A 181 -6.40 -6.34 25.06
N VAL A 182 -6.00 -6.04 26.30
CA VAL A 182 -6.84 -6.14 27.49
C VAL A 182 -7.45 -4.79 27.83
N SER A 183 -8.78 -4.77 28.01
CA SER A 183 -9.52 -3.61 28.49
C SER A 183 -9.31 -3.42 29.99
N LEU A 184 -9.37 -2.18 30.48
CA LEU A 184 -9.20 -1.90 31.90
C LEU A 184 -10.48 -2.16 32.68
N LYS A 185 -10.34 -2.88 33.78
CA LYS A 185 -11.37 -3.02 34.81
C LYS A 185 -11.35 -1.81 35.75
N SER A 186 -10.16 -1.33 36.13
CA SER A 186 -9.99 -0.13 36.98
C SER A 186 -8.58 0.44 36.87
N ARG A 187 -8.44 1.73 37.20
CA ARG A 187 -7.16 2.43 37.38
C ARG A 187 -6.43 2.13 38.69
N GLN A 188 -6.65 0.95 39.25
CA GLN A 188 -5.99 0.47 40.47
C GLN A 188 -5.51 -0.96 40.20
N PRO A 189 -4.51 -1.49 40.93
CA PRO A 189 -4.17 -2.90 40.88
C PRO A 189 -5.38 -3.81 41.10
N CYS A 190 -5.36 -5.02 40.56
CA CYS A 190 -6.38 -6.01 40.88
C CYS A 190 -6.34 -6.37 42.36
N GLN A 191 -7.51 -6.54 42.97
CA GLN A 191 -7.63 -7.05 44.33
C GLN A 191 -7.41 -8.57 44.32
N PRO A 192 -6.69 -9.12 45.32
CA PRO A 192 -6.52 -10.56 45.49
C PRO A 192 -7.82 -11.27 45.88
#